data_AF-A0A9Q0RD08-F1
#
_entry.id   AF-A0A9Q0RD08-F1
#
_cell.length_a   1.000
_cell.length_b   1.000
_cell.length_c   1.000
_cell.angle_alpha   90.00
_cell.angle_beta   90.00
_cell.angle_gamma   90.00
#
_symmetry.space_group_name_H-M   'P 1'
#
loop_
_entity.id
_entity.type
_entity.pdbx_description
1 polymer ?
#
loop_
_entity_poly.entity_id
_entity_poly.type
_entity_poly.pdbx_seq_one_letter_code
_entity_poly.pdbx_strand_id
1 'polypeptide(L)'
;MITNFQYFSEGILLNDESGERMKNVIIEKGIVQKCVEYLLESFPSEKRKESQEWKNSSNKRSIPYILQILMGLSKKHYNTQQEVLKLKLIPVLVELEKMVTKTNIGTLSENLLDSCSDGNVEIQIFVNDIRNQIKSEQKKKAMEKRAKMLEEMGFKAVPAKNPNEEKKNMSKIISENVPSQFLQIQEEKGLKCGICQEGKTFQPEEVLCFYIYSKRLNIEPPELIGFETPAVSSVTQFNFIHLSCHLKAVISDSQGEHPKNEWEGSYLRNSQVLCNNLFPVYYDVLPEHSFMEGFETFWENYNENLSDRIHSSARFSFLVHDLKFLLLKFAQEEKFSIDSHGGSAETNIVFIPFLLQMGDFLLNFKDNEKRKEMQKKLALFLEAKEEEWIVKTIRTIDNIMFYSVVSLFLLSLQDWNKNRMKILKQLILYRKIIYDQKKEVEEAKKAKKTKAKLNENSNENLNENLNENTNENTNENTNENSNENTNENLKILETESFQYLKPILRYFALINLLHSSFKKESGDLNQFLLLLKKEPETGIEQSQKILKQFQEEILVIEDFFEYFEVLGIMDDLGESKKIGEWIDEIFKIKKEI
;
A
#
# COMPACT_ATOMS: atom_id res chain seq x y z
N MET A 1 8.62 4.88 -35.28
CA MET A 1 10.03 5.19 -34.98
C MET A 1 10.29 5.21 -33.47
N ILE A 2 9.56 6.03 -32.69
CA ILE A 2 9.74 6.11 -31.22
C ILE A 2 9.49 4.77 -30.49
N THR A 3 8.48 4.01 -30.90
CA THR A 3 8.16 2.69 -30.34
C THR A 3 9.28 1.67 -30.55
N ASN A 4 9.90 1.65 -31.74
CA ASN A 4 11.04 0.76 -32.01
C ASN A 4 12.27 1.15 -31.19
N PHE A 5 12.47 2.46 -30.97
CA PHE A 5 13.58 2.95 -30.15
C PHE A 5 13.36 2.64 -28.66
N GLN A 6 12.12 2.68 -28.18
CA GLN A 6 11.74 2.24 -26.83
C GLN A 6 12.09 0.76 -26.60
N TYR A 7 11.62 -0.15 -27.48
CA TYR A 7 11.99 -1.57 -27.40
C TYR A 7 13.51 -1.79 -27.47
N PHE A 8 14.20 -1.03 -28.32
CA PHE A 8 15.66 -1.09 -28.41
C PHE A 8 16.31 -0.67 -27.09
N SER A 9 15.92 0.46 -26.50
CA SER A 9 16.50 0.95 -25.25
C SER A 9 16.25 0.03 -24.05
N GLU A 10 15.12 -0.68 -24.02
CA GLU A 10 14.80 -1.68 -22.99
C GLU A 10 15.56 -3.00 -23.20
N GLY A 11 15.82 -3.37 -24.45
CA GLY A 11 16.48 -4.61 -24.84
C GLY A 11 18.02 -4.59 -24.78
N ILE A 12 18.65 -3.46 -24.40
CA ILE A 12 20.10 -3.41 -24.18
C ILE A 12 20.43 -4.21 -22.91
N LEU A 13 20.80 -5.48 -23.10
CA LEU A 13 21.27 -6.37 -22.03
C LEU A 13 22.60 -5.85 -21.46
N LEU A 14 22.76 -5.88 -20.14
CA LEU A 14 23.90 -5.29 -19.42
C LEU A 14 24.73 -6.33 -18.66
N ASN A 15 25.19 -7.35 -19.38
CA ASN A 15 26.23 -8.26 -18.89
C ASN A 15 27.46 -8.30 -19.83
N ASP A 16 27.52 -7.44 -20.86
CA ASP A 16 28.67 -7.33 -21.77
C ASP A 16 29.08 -5.88 -22.04
N GLU A 17 30.36 -5.69 -22.38
CA GLU A 17 30.99 -4.39 -22.66
C GLU A 17 30.31 -3.65 -23.84
N SER A 18 29.62 -4.41 -24.71
CA SER A 18 28.88 -3.90 -25.86
C SER A 18 27.67 -3.06 -25.45
N GLY A 19 26.90 -3.50 -24.45
CA GLY A 19 25.73 -2.79 -23.96
C GLY A 19 26.06 -1.43 -23.33
N GLU A 20 27.13 -1.36 -22.54
CA GLU A 20 27.63 -0.12 -21.96
C GLU A 20 28.11 0.86 -23.03
N ARG A 21 28.91 0.39 -23.99
CA ARG A 21 29.38 1.20 -25.12
C ARG A 21 28.21 1.77 -25.93
N MET A 22 27.16 0.98 -26.16
CA MET A 22 25.97 1.42 -26.89
C MET A 22 25.25 2.56 -26.15
N LYS A 23 25.06 2.43 -24.83
CA LYS A 23 24.43 3.49 -24.02
C LYS A 23 25.26 4.77 -24.01
N ASN A 24 26.59 4.65 -23.95
CA ASN A 24 27.49 5.81 -24.07
C ASN A 24 27.36 6.51 -25.43
N VAL A 25 27.28 5.78 -26.55
CA VAL A 25 27.04 6.38 -27.87
C VAL A 25 25.68 7.09 -27.92
N ILE A 26 24.64 6.55 -27.29
CA ILE A 26 23.31 7.18 -27.22
C ILE A 26 23.38 8.52 -26.46
N ILE A 27 24.17 8.59 -25.39
CA ILE A 27 24.46 9.84 -24.67
C ILE A 27 25.22 10.82 -25.57
N GLU A 28 26.31 10.39 -26.21
CA GLU A 28 27.13 11.21 -27.12
C GLU A 28 26.31 11.80 -28.29
N LYS A 29 25.31 11.07 -28.76
CA LYS A 29 24.38 11.54 -29.80
C LYS A 29 23.32 12.54 -29.28
N GLY A 30 23.34 12.86 -27.99
CA GLY A 30 22.44 13.81 -27.35
C GLY A 30 20.99 13.31 -27.23
N ILE A 31 20.77 12.00 -27.32
CA ILE A 31 19.40 11.45 -27.28
C ILE A 31 18.84 11.55 -25.86
N VAL A 32 19.64 11.20 -24.84
CA VAL A 32 19.25 11.34 -23.43
C VAL A 32 18.91 12.80 -23.11
N GLN A 33 19.76 13.74 -23.53
CA GLN A 33 19.52 15.17 -23.35
C GLN A 33 18.19 15.62 -23.94
N LYS A 34 17.90 15.27 -25.21
CA LYS A 34 16.63 15.62 -25.86
C LYS A 34 15.41 15.02 -25.17
N CYS A 35 15.51 13.77 -24.68
CA CYS A 35 14.44 13.13 -23.93
C CYS A 35 14.17 13.87 -22.61
N VAL A 36 15.23 14.25 -21.89
CA VAL A 36 15.11 15.01 -20.65
C VAL A 36 14.52 16.40 -20.89
N GLU A 37 15.05 17.15 -21.87
CA GLU A 37 14.54 18.48 -22.24
C GLU A 37 13.05 18.43 -22.60
N TYR A 38 12.63 17.44 -23.38
CA TYR A 38 11.21 17.26 -23.74
C TYR A 38 10.31 17.03 -22.53
N LEU A 39 10.77 16.29 -21.52
CA LEU A 39 10.03 16.08 -20.27
C LEU A 39 9.98 17.37 -19.44
N LEU A 40 11.08 18.11 -19.34
CA LEU A 40 11.12 19.39 -18.62
C LEU A 40 10.23 20.45 -19.28
N GLU A 41 10.21 20.53 -20.62
CA GLU A 41 9.31 21.40 -21.37
C GLU A 41 7.83 21.00 -21.21
N SER A 42 7.57 19.69 -21.13
CA SER A 42 6.22 19.17 -20.94
C SER A 42 5.71 19.36 -19.50
N PHE A 43 6.63 19.35 -18.52
CA PHE A 43 6.34 19.46 -17.09
C PHE A 43 7.23 20.52 -16.43
N PRO A 44 7.01 21.81 -16.72
CA PRO A 44 7.85 22.89 -16.20
C PRO A 44 7.68 23.00 -14.68
N SER A 45 8.81 22.99 -13.96
CA SER A 45 8.87 23.00 -12.49
C SER A 45 8.35 24.30 -11.86
N GLU A 46 8.30 25.39 -12.63
CA GLU A 46 7.78 26.70 -12.22
C GLU A 46 6.24 26.73 -12.14
N LYS A 47 5.57 25.72 -12.72
CA LYS A 47 4.11 25.64 -12.76
C LYS A 47 3.59 24.56 -11.83
N ARG A 48 2.42 24.84 -11.21
CA ARG A 48 1.74 23.88 -10.33
C ARG A 48 1.29 22.65 -11.11
N LYS A 49 1.41 21.47 -10.49
CA LYS A 49 0.97 20.18 -11.06
C LYS A 49 -0.52 20.12 -11.41
N GLU A 50 -1.35 20.93 -10.75
CA GLU A 50 -2.78 21.04 -11.06
C GLU A 50 -3.08 21.91 -12.29
N SER A 51 -2.06 22.53 -12.89
CA SER A 51 -2.20 23.38 -14.08
C SER A 51 -2.77 22.60 -15.26
N GLN A 52 -3.52 23.32 -16.10
CA GLN A 52 -4.07 22.74 -17.33
C GLN A 52 -2.95 22.29 -18.27
N GLU A 53 -1.77 22.91 -18.20
CA GLU A 53 -0.60 22.56 -18.99
C GLU A 53 -0.05 21.19 -18.62
N TRP A 54 0.10 20.90 -17.32
CA TRP A 54 0.49 19.57 -16.85
C TRP A 54 -0.54 18.51 -17.23
N LYS A 55 -1.84 18.80 -17.09
CA LYS A 55 -2.93 17.89 -17.51
C LYS A 55 -2.96 17.65 -19.02
N ASN A 56 -2.67 18.67 -19.82
CA ASN A 56 -2.58 18.53 -21.27
C ASN A 56 -1.35 17.71 -21.66
N SER A 57 -0.21 17.97 -21.01
CA SER A 57 1.02 17.21 -21.20
C SER A 57 0.88 15.74 -20.79
N SER A 58 0.16 15.43 -19.70
CA SER A 58 -0.08 14.05 -19.26
C SER A 58 -0.94 13.24 -20.24
N ASN A 59 -1.72 13.91 -21.09
CA ASN A 59 -2.52 13.25 -22.13
C ASN A 59 -1.73 13.04 -23.44
N LYS A 60 -0.50 13.55 -23.56
CA LYS A 60 0.34 13.32 -24.74
C LYS A 60 0.78 11.86 -24.80
N ARG A 61 0.43 11.18 -25.90
CA ARG A 61 0.81 9.77 -26.17
C ARG A 61 2.33 9.53 -26.15
N SER A 62 3.15 10.56 -26.34
CA SER A 62 4.62 10.45 -26.34
C SER A 62 5.23 10.25 -24.96
N ILE A 63 4.59 10.73 -23.88
CA ILE A 63 5.21 10.77 -22.54
C ILE A 63 5.57 9.38 -22.01
N PRO A 64 4.66 8.37 -22.07
CA PRO A 64 4.98 7.02 -21.64
C PRO A 64 6.22 6.44 -22.32
N TYR A 65 6.35 6.62 -23.63
CA TYR A 65 7.49 6.13 -24.41
C TYR A 65 8.80 6.80 -24.00
N ILE A 66 8.80 8.11 -23.75
CA ILE A 66 10.01 8.84 -23.34
C ILE A 66 10.47 8.40 -21.95
N LEU A 67 9.53 8.20 -21.01
CA LEU A 67 9.83 7.68 -19.68
C LEU A 67 10.44 6.27 -19.76
N GLN A 68 9.85 5.39 -20.59
CA GLN A 68 10.36 4.03 -20.82
C GLN A 68 11.75 4.02 -21.47
N ILE A 69 12.00 4.90 -22.45
CA ILE A 69 13.32 5.05 -23.08
C ILE A 69 14.36 5.42 -22.02
N LEU A 70 14.09 6.46 -21.22
CA LEU A 70 15.00 6.87 -20.16
C LEU A 70 15.17 5.79 -19.09
N MET A 71 14.12 5.03 -18.80
CA MET A 71 14.16 3.94 -17.82
C MET A 71 15.12 2.84 -18.29
N GLY A 72 14.96 2.35 -19.52
CA GLY A 72 15.85 1.37 -20.14
C GLY A 72 17.30 1.86 -20.20
N LEU A 73 17.51 3.12 -20.58
CA LEU A 73 18.86 3.71 -20.65
C LEU A 73 19.50 3.92 -19.27
N SER A 74 18.74 4.25 -18.23
CA SER A 74 19.26 4.53 -16.88
C SER A 74 19.56 3.28 -16.08
N LYS A 75 18.83 2.18 -16.35
CA LYS A 75 19.01 0.90 -15.66
C LYS A 75 20.47 0.44 -15.70
N LYS A 76 21.11 0.34 -14.53
CA LYS A 76 22.52 -0.09 -14.35
C LYS A 76 23.54 0.64 -15.21
N HIS A 77 23.33 1.92 -15.55
CA HIS A 77 24.27 2.68 -16.37
C HIS A 77 24.58 4.06 -15.78
N TYR A 78 25.71 4.16 -15.08
CA TYR A 78 26.10 5.34 -14.31
C TYR A 78 26.12 6.64 -15.12
N ASN A 79 26.62 6.63 -16.36
CA ASN A 79 26.71 7.85 -17.17
C ASN A 79 25.33 8.40 -17.55
N THR A 80 24.34 7.55 -17.85
CA THR A 80 22.97 8.02 -18.10
C THR A 80 22.37 8.59 -16.82
N GLN A 81 22.56 7.90 -15.70
CA GLN A 81 22.03 8.32 -14.39
C GLN A 81 22.57 9.71 -14.01
N GLN A 82 23.86 9.95 -14.21
CA GLN A 82 24.50 11.24 -13.97
C GLN A 82 23.99 12.34 -14.91
N GLU A 83 23.75 12.03 -16.18
CA GLU A 83 23.19 13.02 -17.11
C GLU A 83 21.75 13.43 -16.72
N VAL A 84 20.93 12.46 -16.29
CA VAL A 84 19.57 12.71 -15.76
C VAL A 84 19.60 13.61 -14.51
N LEU A 85 20.56 13.37 -13.61
CA LEU A 85 20.76 14.18 -12.41
C LEU A 85 21.19 15.61 -12.76
N LYS A 86 22.22 15.74 -13.61
CA LYS A 86 22.79 17.02 -14.06
C LYS A 86 21.76 17.91 -14.77
N LEU A 87 20.91 17.30 -15.59
CA LEU A 87 19.84 18.00 -16.31
C LEU A 87 18.61 18.31 -15.44
N LYS A 88 18.65 18.02 -14.13
CA LYS A 88 17.60 18.35 -13.16
C LYS A 88 16.23 17.72 -13.45
N LEU A 89 16.21 16.51 -14.02
CA LEU A 89 14.96 15.79 -14.27
C LEU A 89 14.38 15.15 -12.99
N ILE A 90 15.23 14.77 -12.03
CA ILE A 90 14.83 14.04 -10.81
C ILE A 90 13.67 14.73 -10.04
N PRO A 91 13.69 16.05 -9.75
CA PRO A 91 12.58 16.70 -9.06
C PRO A 91 11.24 16.60 -9.80
N VAL A 92 11.27 16.68 -11.14
CA VAL A 92 10.06 16.56 -11.97
C VAL A 92 9.52 15.12 -11.93
N LEU A 93 10.40 14.11 -11.94
CA LEU A 93 9.99 12.71 -11.81
C LEU A 93 9.34 12.40 -10.45
N VAL A 94 9.84 12.97 -9.36
CA VAL A 94 9.25 12.78 -8.01
C VAL A 94 7.86 13.42 -7.92
N GLU A 95 7.60 14.51 -8.66
CA GLU A 95 6.25 15.07 -8.76
C GLU A 95 5.35 14.27 -9.72
N LEU A 96 5.90 13.76 -10.83
CA LEU A 96 5.20 12.90 -11.78
C LEU A 96 4.76 11.58 -11.14
N GLU A 97 5.58 10.99 -10.26
CA GLU A 97 5.29 9.78 -9.47
C GLU A 97 3.90 9.87 -8.79
N LYS A 98 3.50 11.08 -8.35
CA LYS A 98 2.27 11.32 -7.60
C LYS A 98 1.05 11.57 -8.50
N MET A 99 1.20 11.54 -9.82
CA MET A 99 0.12 11.84 -10.74
C MET A 99 -0.71 10.61 -11.11
N VAL A 100 -2.00 10.67 -10.76
CA VAL A 100 -3.00 9.71 -11.20
C VAL A 100 -3.41 10.02 -12.64
N THR A 101 -2.98 9.17 -13.58
CA THR A 101 -3.24 9.34 -15.02
C THR A 101 -3.69 8.01 -15.63
N LYS A 102 -4.53 8.07 -16.68
CA LYS A 102 -4.97 6.88 -17.43
C LYS A 102 -3.83 6.17 -18.17
N THR A 103 -2.69 6.85 -18.33
CA THR A 103 -1.51 6.40 -19.10
C THR A 103 -0.38 5.90 -18.20
N ASN A 104 -0.64 5.67 -16.90
CA ASN A 104 0.32 5.14 -15.93
C ASN A 104 1.63 5.97 -15.82
N ILE A 105 1.56 7.29 -16.03
CA ILE A 105 2.75 8.18 -15.96
C ILE A 105 3.39 8.14 -14.57
N GLY A 106 2.60 8.06 -13.50
CA GLY A 106 3.10 7.94 -12.13
C GLY A 106 3.99 6.72 -11.96
N THR A 107 3.48 5.53 -12.31
CA THR A 107 4.23 4.27 -12.25
C THR A 107 5.48 4.28 -13.13
N LEU A 108 5.40 4.83 -14.35
CA LEU A 108 6.57 4.93 -15.24
C LEU A 108 7.64 5.87 -14.68
N SER A 109 7.23 6.92 -13.97
CA SER A 109 8.15 7.87 -13.33
C SER A 109 8.81 7.24 -12.10
N GLU A 110 8.05 6.47 -11.31
CA GLU A 110 8.58 5.67 -10.19
C GLU A 110 9.62 4.65 -10.69
N ASN A 111 9.29 3.86 -11.71
CA ASN A 111 10.21 2.86 -12.28
C ASN A 111 11.48 3.50 -12.88
N LEU A 112 11.37 4.69 -13.46
CA LEU A 112 12.52 5.47 -13.93
C LEU A 112 13.37 5.95 -12.75
N LEU A 113 12.77 6.47 -11.68
CA LEU A 113 13.48 6.86 -10.46
C LEU A 113 14.24 5.66 -9.85
N ASP A 114 13.62 4.48 -9.84
CA ASP A 114 14.26 3.24 -9.39
C ASP A 114 15.45 2.87 -10.28
N SER A 115 15.29 2.93 -11.60
CA SER A 115 16.37 2.68 -12.57
C SER A 115 17.51 3.69 -12.46
N CYS A 116 17.20 4.95 -12.14
CA CYS A 116 18.18 6.01 -11.88
C CYS A 116 18.94 5.78 -10.57
N SER A 117 18.25 5.25 -9.57
CA SER A 117 18.78 5.01 -8.22
C SER A 117 19.57 3.70 -8.10
N ASP A 118 19.36 2.75 -9.02
CA ASP A 118 20.01 1.44 -9.00
C ASP A 118 21.55 1.58 -9.05
N GLY A 119 22.21 1.22 -7.95
CA GLY A 119 23.67 1.34 -7.79
C GLY A 119 24.20 2.76 -7.58
N ASN A 120 23.35 3.79 -7.52
CA ASN A 120 23.76 5.20 -7.40
C ASN A 120 23.27 5.85 -6.09
N VAL A 121 24.16 5.90 -5.09
CA VAL A 121 23.86 6.41 -3.74
C VAL A 121 23.52 7.91 -3.73
N GLU A 122 24.15 8.70 -4.60
CA GLU A 122 23.90 10.14 -4.70
C GLU A 122 22.45 10.42 -5.13
N ILE A 123 21.98 9.74 -6.17
CA ILE A 123 20.60 9.87 -6.64
C ILE A 123 19.62 9.35 -5.59
N GLN A 124 19.94 8.24 -4.90
CA GLN A 124 19.11 7.71 -3.82
C GLN A 124 18.89 8.74 -2.70
N ILE A 125 19.96 9.38 -2.22
CA ILE A 125 19.87 10.42 -1.19
C ILE A 125 19.04 11.60 -1.69
N PHE A 126 19.34 12.08 -2.90
CA PHE A 126 18.66 13.24 -3.47
C PHE A 126 17.15 13.01 -3.68
N VAL A 127 16.75 11.83 -4.17
CA VAL A 127 15.35 11.44 -4.32
C VAL A 127 14.65 11.41 -2.96
N ASN A 128 15.29 10.84 -1.93
CA ASN A 128 14.73 10.77 -0.60
C ASN A 128 14.58 12.17 0.04
N ASP A 129 15.56 13.05 -0.14
CA ASP A 129 15.49 14.43 0.35
C ASP A 129 14.33 15.20 -0.27
N ILE A 130 14.13 15.09 -1.59
CA ILE A 130 12.99 15.73 -2.28
C ILE A 130 11.67 15.13 -1.79
N ARG A 131 11.57 13.79 -1.65
CA ARG A 131 10.36 13.14 -1.12
C ARG A 131 10.04 13.64 0.30
N ASN A 132 11.05 13.80 1.15
CA ASN A 132 10.90 14.34 2.50
C ASN A 132 10.47 15.81 2.49
N GLN A 133 11.05 16.64 1.63
CA GLN A 133 10.64 18.04 1.46
C GLN A 133 9.17 18.14 1.05
N ILE A 134 8.75 17.39 0.03
CA ILE A 134 7.35 17.41 -0.40
C ILE A 134 6.41 16.88 0.69
N LYS A 135 6.82 15.84 1.43
CA LYS A 135 6.06 15.34 2.59
C LYS A 135 5.89 16.41 3.65
N SER A 136 6.93 17.19 3.94
CA SER A 136 6.88 18.32 4.89
C SER A 136 5.97 19.46 4.40
N GLU A 137 5.99 19.79 3.11
CA GLU A 137 5.10 20.79 2.53
C GLU A 137 3.64 20.33 2.51
N GLN A 138 3.40 19.06 2.20
CA GLN A 138 2.08 18.45 2.28
C GLN A 138 1.55 18.49 3.71
N LYS A 139 2.39 18.17 4.70
CA LYS A 139 2.06 18.30 6.12
C LYS A 139 1.60 19.71 6.47
N LYS A 140 2.36 20.74 6.06
CA LYS A 140 2.01 22.15 6.29
C LYS A 140 0.65 22.52 5.65
N LYS A 141 0.44 22.14 4.39
CA LYS A 141 -0.83 22.40 3.68
C LYS A 141 -2.02 21.68 4.33
N ALA A 142 -1.82 20.45 4.81
CA ALA A 142 -2.85 19.70 5.53
C ALA A 142 -3.22 20.40 6.86
N MET A 143 -2.22 20.85 7.64
CA MET A 143 -2.45 21.63 8.86
C MET A 143 -3.22 22.93 8.58
N GLU A 144 -2.86 23.68 7.54
CA GLU A 144 -3.56 24.92 7.16
C GLU A 144 -5.02 24.67 6.75
N LYS A 145 -5.30 23.59 6.01
CA LYS A 145 -6.67 23.20 5.66
C LYS A 145 -7.47 22.77 6.89
N ARG A 146 -6.87 22.00 7.80
CA ARG A 146 -7.50 21.57 9.06
C ARG A 146 -7.81 22.77 9.95
N ALA A 147 -6.88 23.71 10.11
CA ALA A 147 -7.10 24.93 10.89
C ALA A 147 -8.29 25.75 10.35
N LYS A 148 -8.38 25.90 9.02
CA LYS A 148 -9.52 26.56 8.36
C LYS A 148 -10.83 25.82 8.57
N MET A 149 -10.82 24.50 8.46
CA MET A 149 -12.01 23.66 8.67
C MET A 149 -12.48 23.72 10.14
N LEU A 150 -11.55 23.76 11.10
CA LEU A 150 -11.84 23.94 12.53
C LEU A 150 -12.39 25.34 12.84
N GLU A 151 -11.90 26.37 12.15
CA GLU A 151 -12.43 27.73 12.22
C GLU A 151 -13.85 27.82 11.64
N GLU A 152 -14.10 27.15 10.50
CA GLU A 152 -15.41 27.04 9.85
C GLU A 152 -16.40 26.17 10.63
N MET A 153 -15.94 25.23 11.46
CA MET A 153 -16.77 24.39 12.35
C MET A 153 -17.05 24.99 13.74
N GLY A 154 -16.54 26.18 14.05
CA GLY A 154 -17.10 27.06 15.07
C GLY A 154 -17.03 26.57 16.53
N PHE A 155 -15.82 26.45 17.09
CA PHE A 155 -15.65 26.46 18.56
C PHE A 155 -15.81 27.88 19.13
N LYS A 156 -17.07 28.27 19.40
CA LYS A 156 -17.42 29.21 20.48
C LYS A 156 -18.39 28.52 21.43
N ALA A 157 -18.05 28.55 22.71
CA ALA A 157 -18.83 27.95 23.79
C ALA A 157 -20.17 28.70 24.04
N VAL A 158 -21.29 27.97 23.90
CA VAL A 158 -22.58 27.99 24.69
C VAL A 158 -23.48 29.26 24.62
N PRO A 159 -24.85 29.22 24.78
CA PRO A 159 -25.81 28.10 24.95
C PRO A 159 -26.97 28.02 23.93
N ALA A 160 -27.70 26.90 24.03
CA ALA A 160 -28.96 26.52 23.40
C ALA A 160 -29.93 27.64 22.92
N LYS A 161 -30.45 27.44 21.70
CA LYS A 161 -31.86 27.67 21.33
C LYS A 161 -32.24 26.83 20.10
N ASN A 162 -33.51 26.43 20.09
CA ASN A 162 -34.15 25.32 19.36
C ASN A 162 -34.13 25.36 17.81
N PRO A 163 -34.47 24.22 17.17
CA PRO A 163 -34.28 23.94 15.75
C PRO A 163 -35.50 24.35 14.90
N ASN A 164 -35.27 24.68 13.62
CA ASN A 164 -36.10 24.27 12.50
C ASN A 164 -35.54 24.75 11.14
N GLU A 165 -35.61 23.81 10.17
CA GLU A 165 -35.79 24.02 8.73
C GLU A 165 -34.59 24.64 7.97
N GLU A 166 -34.10 24.12 6.85
CA GLU A 166 -34.85 23.62 5.70
C GLU A 166 -33.95 22.75 4.79
N LYS A 167 -34.48 21.61 4.36
CA LYS A 167 -34.01 20.84 3.19
C LYS A 167 -34.72 21.41 1.95
N LYS A 168 -34.00 21.68 0.86
CA LYS A 168 -34.28 21.14 -0.50
C LYS A 168 -33.54 21.85 -1.65
N ASN A 169 -33.37 21.04 -2.70
CA ASN A 169 -33.27 21.35 -4.13
C ASN A 169 -31.89 21.69 -4.71
N MET A 170 -31.37 20.77 -5.54
CA MET A 170 -31.23 21.07 -6.96
C MET A 170 -31.19 19.77 -7.80
N SER A 171 -32.19 19.64 -8.67
CA SER A 171 -32.23 18.74 -9.80
C SER A 171 -32.53 19.54 -11.08
N LYS A 172 -31.99 19.06 -12.20
CA LYS A 172 -32.29 19.38 -13.61
C LYS A 172 -31.96 20.79 -14.14
N ILE A 173 -31.04 20.82 -15.12
CA ILE A 173 -31.34 21.31 -16.48
C ILE A 173 -30.74 20.34 -17.51
N ILE A 174 -31.60 19.84 -18.40
CA ILE A 174 -31.29 19.10 -19.63
C ILE A 174 -31.39 20.11 -20.78
N SER A 175 -30.52 20.02 -21.79
CA SER A 175 -30.77 20.60 -23.11
C SER A 175 -30.54 19.55 -24.19
N GLU A 176 -31.62 19.17 -24.89
CA GLU A 176 -31.62 18.39 -26.13
C GLU A 176 -31.80 19.32 -27.33
N ASN A 177 -31.09 19.03 -28.44
CA ASN A 177 -31.60 19.03 -29.83
C ASN A 177 -30.45 18.92 -30.86
N VAL A 178 -30.23 17.73 -31.44
CA VAL A 178 -29.72 17.53 -32.83
C VAL A 178 -30.27 16.20 -33.38
N PRO A 179 -31.01 16.17 -34.52
CA PRO A 179 -31.51 14.93 -35.10
C PRO A 179 -30.51 14.19 -36.02
N SER A 180 -30.24 12.93 -35.66
CA SER A 180 -30.01 11.70 -36.45
C SER A 180 -29.33 11.75 -37.84
N GLN A 181 -28.10 11.20 -37.92
CA GLN A 181 -27.69 10.09 -38.81
C GLN A 181 -26.15 9.91 -38.78
N PHE A 182 -25.63 9.33 -37.70
CA PHE A 182 -24.35 8.61 -37.73
C PHE A 182 -24.50 7.44 -36.76
N LEU A 183 -24.18 6.23 -37.23
CA LEU A 183 -24.05 5.05 -36.38
C LEU A 183 -23.13 5.42 -35.21
N GLN A 184 -23.69 5.58 -34.00
CA GLN A 184 -22.89 5.69 -32.79
C GLN A 184 -22.23 4.33 -32.58
N ILE A 185 -20.97 4.22 -32.97
CA ILE A 185 -20.08 3.19 -32.42
C ILE A 185 -20.08 3.46 -30.92
N GLN A 186 -20.72 2.60 -30.13
CA GLN A 186 -20.67 2.72 -28.67
C GLN A 186 -19.19 2.57 -28.26
N GLU A 187 -18.54 3.61 -27.75
CA GLU A 187 -17.19 3.43 -27.20
C GLU A 187 -17.30 2.56 -25.93
N GLU A 188 -16.48 1.50 -25.82
CA GLU A 188 -16.39 0.72 -24.58
C GLU A 188 -16.02 1.66 -23.43
N LYS A 189 -16.91 1.80 -22.45
CA LYS A 189 -16.70 2.59 -21.24
C LYS A 189 -16.34 1.63 -20.12
N GLY A 190 -15.13 1.75 -19.58
CA GLY A 190 -14.73 0.97 -18.42
C GLY A 190 -13.47 0.13 -18.58
N LEU A 191 -13.45 -0.99 -17.88
CA LEU A 191 -12.37 -1.99 -17.92
C LEU A 191 -12.32 -2.67 -19.29
N LYS A 192 -11.12 -2.80 -19.89
CA LYS A 192 -10.93 -3.34 -21.24
C LYS A 192 -9.84 -4.40 -21.28
N CYS A 193 -10.05 -5.45 -22.04
CA CYS A 193 -9.02 -6.43 -22.33
C CYS A 193 -7.85 -5.82 -23.11
N GLY A 194 -6.63 -6.06 -22.66
CA GLY A 194 -5.40 -5.58 -23.31
C GLY A 194 -5.15 -6.14 -24.72
N ILE A 195 -5.89 -7.17 -25.14
CA ILE A 195 -5.79 -7.77 -26.49
C ILE A 195 -6.89 -7.23 -27.41
N CYS A 196 -8.16 -7.57 -27.15
CA CYS A 196 -9.25 -7.21 -28.06
C CYS A 196 -9.77 -5.77 -27.87
N GLN A 197 -9.37 -5.06 -26.81
CA GLN A 197 -9.84 -3.71 -26.46
C GLN A 197 -11.35 -3.61 -26.17
N GLU A 198 -12.01 -4.76 -26.01
CA GLU A 198 -13.41 -4.90 -25.61
C GLU A 198 -13.48 -5.19 -24.10
N GLY A 199 -14.61 -4.85 -23.49
CA GLY A 199 -14.93 -5.11 -22.09
C GLY A 199 -16.37 -5.58 -21.95
N LYS A 200 -17.00 -5.31 -20.81
CA LYS A 200 -18.36 -5.79 -20.52
C LYS A 200 -19.43 -5.26 -21.49
N THR A 201 -19.20 -4.13 -22.18
CA THR A 201 -20.17 -3.55 -23.11
C THR A 201 -20.28 -4.39 -24.38
N PHE A 202 -19.15 -4.86 -24.90
CA PHE A 202 -19.08 -5.66 -26.12
C PHE A 202 -19.01 -7.17 -25.89
N GLN A 203 -18.48 -7.60 -24.73
CA GLN A 203 -18.31 -9.00 -24.34
C GLN A 203 -18.88 -9.25 -22.92
N PRO A 204 -20.20 -9.06 -22.71
CA PRO A 204 -20.80 -9.16 -21.37
C PRO A 204 -20.71 -10.55 -20.73
N GLU A 205 -20.60 -11.62 -21.52
CA GLU A 205 -20.55 -13.00 -21.03
C GLU A 205 -19.11 -13.52 -20.81
N GLU A 206 -18.10 -12.78 -21.24
CA GLU A 206 -16.70 -13.19 -21.17
C GLU A 206 -16.05 -12.78 -19.85
N VAL A 207 -15.48 -13.72 -19.11
CA VAL A 207 -14.82 -13.42 -17.83
C VAL A 207 -13.65 -12.47 -18.04
N LEU A 208 -13.73 -11.28 -17.47
CA LEU A 208 -12.63 -10.33 -17.44
C LEU A 208 -11.80 -10.54 -16.17
N CYS A 209 -10.50 -10.72 -16.35
CA CYS A 209 -9.53 -10.86 -15.26
C CYS A 209 -8.51 -9.72 -15.31
N PHE A 210 -7.76 -9.50 -14.24
CA PHE A 210 -6.51 -8.73 -14.28
C PHE A 210 -5.33 -9.54 -13.75
N TYR A 211 -4.15 -9.24 -14.27
CA TYR A 211 -2.93 -9.92 -13.88
C TYR A 211 -2.52 -9.58 -12.44
N ILE A 212 -2.17 -10.59 -11.66
CA ILE A 212 -1.55 -10.41 -10.34
C ILE A 212 -0.26 -11.22 -10.25
N TYR A 213 0.60 -10.80 -9.33
CA TYR A 213 1.77 -11.55 -8.92
C TYR A 213 1.62 -11.95 -7.45
N SER A 214 1.43 -13.24 -7.22
CA SER A 214 1.26 -13.88 -5.92
C SER A 214 2.60 -14.45 -5.43
N LYS A 215 3.17 -13.82 -4.40
CA LYS A 215 4.41 -14.27 -3.77
C LYS A 215 4.11 -15.11 -2.53
N ARG A 216 4.71 -16.30 -2.44
CA ARG A 216 4.67 -17.14 -1.24
C ARG A 216 5.42 -16.47 -0.09
N LEU A 217 4.79 -16.45 1.08
CA LEU A 217 5.31 -15.97 2.35
C LEU A 217 5.00 -17.01 3.43
N ASN A 218 5.66 -16.89 4.58
CA ASN A 218 5.31 -17.66 5.76
C ASN A 218 4.83 -16.72 6.87
N ILE A 219 3.74 -17.08 7.52
CA ILE A 219 3.25 -16.42 8.73
C ILE A 219 3.86 -17.13 9.93
N GLU A 220 4.56 -16.36 10.76
CA GLU A 220 5.05 -16.80 12.06
C GLU A 220 4.22 -16.13 13.17
N PRO A 221 3.62 -16.91 14.09
CA PRO A 221 3.09 -16.36 15.33
C PRO A 221 4.23 -15.67 16.12
N PRO A 222 3.96 -14.57 16.85
CA PRO A 222 4.97 -13.85 17.61
C PRO A 222 5.82 -14.69 18.58
N GLU A 223 5.41 -15.91 18.94
CA GLU A 223 6.09 -16.76 19.94
C GLU A 223 6.72 -18.03 19.40
N LEU A 224 6.35 -18.43 18.18
CA LEU A 224 6.71 -19.72 17.61
C LEU A 224 7.68 -19.51 16.45
N ILE A 225 8.89 -19.07 16.79
CA ILE A 225 10.01 -19.03 15.84
C ILE A 225 10.21 -20.46 15.32
N GLY A 226 10.00 -20.66 14.02
CA GLY A 226 10.14 -21.96 13.35
C GLY A 226 8.83 -22.73 13.08
N PHE A 227 7.65 -22.21 13.49
CA PHE A 227 6.36 -22.74 13.01
C PHE A 227 5.83 -21.84 11.89
N GLU A 228 6.04 -22.29 10.64
CA GLU A 228 5.73 -21.53 9.45
C GLU A 228 4.38 -21.98 8.87
N THR A 229 3.40 -21.08 8.81
CA THR A 229 2.17 -21.32 8.04
C THR A 229 2.28 -20.67 6.67
N PRO A 230 2.12 -21.40 5.57
CA PRO A 230 2.21 -20.83 4.24
C PRO A 230 1.11 -19.80 4.02
N ALA A 231 1.47 -18.71 3.36
CA ALA A 231 0.57 -17.63 2.96
C ALA A 231 1.03 -17.02 1.64
N VAL A 232 0.24 -16.09 1.12
CA VAL A 232 0.54 -15.35 -0.11
C VAL A 232 0.38 -13.87 0.14
N SER A 233 1.23 -13.07 -0.50
CA SER A 233 0.98 -11.65 -0.74
C SER A 233 0.97 -11.40 -2.23
N SER A 234 -0.12 -10.82 -2.71
CA SER A 234 -0.34 -10.52 -4.12
C SER A 234 -0.24 -9.03 -4.39
N VAL A 235 0.39 -8.68 -5.51
CA VAL A 235 0.49 -7.30 -6.03
C VAL A 235 0.06 -7.25 -7.50
N THR A 236 -0.26 -6.07 -8.01
CA THR A 236 -0.78 -5.92 -9.38
C THR A 236 -0.40 -4.61 -10.06
N GLN A 237 -0.18 -4.68 -11.39
CA GLN A 237 -0.14 -3.53 -12.31
C GLN A 237 -1.54 -3.15 -12.81
N PHE A 238 -2.55 -3.97 -12.49
CA PHE A 238 -3.96 -3.76 -12.79
C PHE A 238 -4.30 -3.71 -14.30
N ASN A 239 -3.59 -4.53 -15.08
CA ASN A 239 -3.87 -4.71 -16.52
C ASN A 239 -4.89 -5.84 -16.73
N PHE A 240 -5.93 -5.57 -17.50
CA PHE A 240 -7.05 -6.48 -17.72
C PHE A 240 -6.91 -7.34 -18.97
N ILE A 241 -7.48 -8.54 -18.93
CA ILE A 241 -7.53 -9.49 -20.05
C ILE A 241 -8.75 -10.41 -19.88
N HIS A 242 -9.48 -10.71 -20.97
CA HIS A 242 -10.49 -11.77 -20.91
C HIS A 242 -9.80 -13.12 -20.71
N LEU A 243 -10.39 -14.00 -19.91
CA LEU A 243 -9.86 -15.34 -19.69
C LEU A 243 -9.67 -16.10 -21.01
N SER A 244 -10.64 -16.02 -21.93
CA SER A 244 -10.54 -16.64 -23.25
C SER A 244 -9.43 -16.04 -24.13
N CYS A 245 -9.22 -14.72 -24.07
CA CYS A 245 -8.14 -14.04 -24.78
C CYS A 245 -6.77 -14.43 -24.22
N HIS A 246 -6.67 -14.60 -22.91
CA HIS A 246 -5.48 -15.10 -22.25
C HIS A 246 -5.14 -16.51 -22.76
N LEU A 247 -6.09 -17.45 -22.69
CA LEU A 247 -5.88 -18.84 -23.13
C LEU A 247 -5.46 -18.92 -24.60
N LYS A 248 -6.13 -18.17 -25.49
CA LYS A 248 -5.76 -18.09 -26.92
C LYS A 248 -4.34 -17.56 -27.10
N ALA A 249 -3.94 -16.55 -26.32
CA ALA A 249 -2.59 -16.00 -26.36
C ALA A 249 -1.54 -17.01 -25.86
N VAL A 250 -1.81 -17.75 -24.78
CA VAL A 250 -0.93 -18.81 -24.27
C VAL A 250 -0.72 -19.90 -25.31
N ILE A 251 -1.80 -20.37 -25.96
CA ILE A 251 -1.71 -21.37 -27.03
C ILE A 251 -0.84 -20.84 -28.18
N SER A 252 -1.10 -19.60 -28.63
CA SER A 252 -0.32 -18.98 -29.71
C SER A 252 1.16 -18.78 -29.34
N ASP A 253 1.46 -18.38 -28.10
CA ASP A 253 2.84 -18.18 -27.61
C ASP A 253 3.60 -19.50 -27.53
N SER A 254 2.93 -20.59 -27.14
CA SER A 254 3.55 -21.93 -27.07
C SER A 254 3.85 -22.55 -28.44
N GLN A 255 3.13 -22.13 -29.48
CA GLN A 255 3.27 -22.62 -30.87
C GLN A 255 4.14 -21.72 -31.75
N GLY A 256 4.62 -20.58 -31.24
CA GLY A 256 5.44 -19.64 -32.00
C GLY A 256 6.86 -20.13 -32.28
N GLU A 257 7.59 -19.41 -33.14
CA GLU A 257 9.00 -19.71 -33.47
C GLU A 257 9.92 -19.73 -32.23
N HIS A 258 9.57 -18.93 -31.22
CA HIS A 258 10.18 -18.94 -29.90
C HIS A 258 9.11 -19.29 -28.86
N PRO A 259 8.92 -20.58 -28.54
CA PRO A 259 7.93 -21.03 -27.55
C PRO A 259 8.17 -20.35 -26.20
N LYS A 260 7.13 -19.74 -25.65
CA LYS A 260 7.15 -19.14 -24.30
C LYS A 260 6.22 -19.91 -23.39
N ASN A 261 6.55 -19.98 -22.11
CA ASN A 261 5.59 -20.44 -21.11
C ASN A 261 4.48 -19.37 -20.88
N GLU A 262 3.39 -19.77 -20.23
CA GLU A 262 2.21 -18.92 -20.00
C GLU A 262 2.55 -17.55 -19.40
N TRP A 263 3.44 -17.53 -18.40
CA TRP A 263 3.78 -16.34 -17.64
C TRP A 263 4.86 -15.48 -18.33
N GLU A 264 5.75 -16.08 -19.12
CA GLU A 264 6.69 -15.37 -20.00
C GLU A 264 5.97 -14.57 -21.10
N GLY A 265 4.94 -15.16 -21.71
CA GLY A 265 4.09 -14.45 -22.67
C GLY A 265 3.26 -13.37 -21.98
N SER A 266 2.70 -13.70 -20.82
CA SER A 266 1.83 -12.79 -20.05
C SER A 266 2.57 -11.59 -19.48
N TYR A 267 3.85 -11.72 -19.15
CA TYR A 267 4.73 -10.61 -18.76
C TYR A 267 4.69 -9.47 -19.78
N LEU A 268 4.75 -9.77 -21.09
CA LEU A 268 4.72 -8.76 -22.15
C LEU A 268 3.37 -8.05 -22.21
N ARG A 269 2.27 -8.80 -22.08
CA ARG A 269 0.90 -8.24 -22.05
C ARG A 269 0.61 -7.44 -20.79
N ASN A 270 1.27 -7.80 -19.69
CA ASN A 270 1.18 -7.12 -18.41
C ASN A 270 2.16 -5.93 -18.30
N SER A 271 2.53 -5.31 -19.42
CA SER A 271 3.44 -4.15 -19.44
C SER A 271 4.80 -4.42 -18.79
N GLN A 272 5.35 -5.62 -19.02
CA GLN A 272 6.64 -6.04 -18.47
C GLN A 272 6.68 -6.03 -16.92
N VAL A 273 5.53 -6.29 -16.30
CA VAL A 273 5.42 -6.56 -14.87
C VAL A 273 5.17 -8.04 -14.66
N LEU A 274 5.88 -8.66 -13.71
CA LEU A 274 5.70 -10.08 -13.41
C LEU A 274 4.24 -10.37 -13.05
N CYS A 275 3.76 -11.51 -13.50
CA CYS A 275 2.46 -12.07 -13.14
C CYS A 275 2.56 -13.59 -13.16
N ASN A 276 1.82 -14.23 -12.26
CA ASN A 276 1.75 -15.69 -12.13
C ASN A 276 0.33 -16.16 -11.76
N ASN A 277 -0.65 -15.27 -11.88
CA ASN A 277 -2.06 -15.57 -11.66
C ASN A 277 -2.97 -14.50 -12.32
N LEU A 278 -4.24 -14.83 -12.47
CA LEU A 278 -5.32 -13.99 -12.99
C LEU A 278 -6.39 -13.84 -11.91
N PHE A 279 -6.74 -12.61 -11.56
CA PHE A 279 -7.82 -12.33 -10.62
C PHE A 279 -9.11 -12.01 -11.39
N PRO A 280 -10.20 -12.79 -11.22
CA PRO A 280 -11.44 -12.58 -11.98
C PRO A 280 -12.26 -11.43 -11.39
N VAL A 281 -12.93 -10.68 -12.25
CA VAL A 281 -13.88 -9.63 -11.87
C VAL A 281 -15.29 -10.15 -11.99
N TYR A 282 -16.09 -10.00 -10.94
CA TYR A 282 -17.52 -10.32 -11.01
C TYR A 282 -18.32 -9.04 -11.30
N TYR A 283 -18.99 -8.98 -12.44
CA TYR A 283 -19.94 -7.91 -12.77
C TYR A 283 -21.34 -8.46 -13.01
N ASP A 284 -22.35 -7.60 -12.96
CA ASP A 284 -23.76 -7.94 -12.84
C ASP A 284 -24.35 -8.73 -14.03
N VAL A 285 -23.87 -8.48 -15.24
CA VAL A 285 -24.32 -9.20 -16.45
C VAL A 285 -23.55 -10.50 -16.71
N LEU A 286 -22.47 -10.79 -15.96
CA LEU A 286 -21.69 -12.01 -16.14
C LEU A 286 -22.44 -13.21 -15.55
N PRO A 287 -22.67 -14.28 -16.32
CA PRO A 287 -23.26 -15.50 -15.79
C PRO A 287 -22.40 -16.11 -14.67
N GLU A 288 -23.04 -16.61 -13.61
CA GLU A 288 -22.33 -17.18 -12.45
C GLU A 288 -21.39 -18.33 -12.85
N HIS A 289 -21.80 -19.18 -13.80
CA HIS A 289 -20.96 -20.29 -14.28
C HIS A 289 -19.67 -19.80 -14.96
N SER A 290 -19.73 -18.70 -15.72
CA SER A 290 -18.57 -18.07 -16.33
C SER A 290 -17.65 -17.52 -15.24
N PHE A 291 -18.19 -16.76 -14.27
CA PHE A 291 -17.39 -16.29 -13.14
C PHE A 291 -16.70 -17.44 -12.38
N MET A 292 -17.40 -18.57 -12.18
CA MET A 292 -16.86 -19.75 -11.51
C MET A 292 -15.66 -20.36 -12.23
N GLU A 293 -15.60 -20.28 -13.57
CA GLU A 293 -14.43 -20.71 -14.35
C GLU A 293 -13.20 -19.90 -13.96
N GLY A 294 -13.26 -18.57 -14.05
CA GLY A 294 -12.15 -17.70 -13.64
C GLY A 294 -11.82 -17.80 -12.16
N PHE A 295 -12.82 -18.03 -11.31
CA PHE A 295 -12.64 -18.26 -9.88
C PHE A 295 -11.84 -19.52 -9.59
N GLU A 296 -12.15 -20.66 -10.22
CA GLU A 296 -11.38 -21.89 -10.02
C GLU A 296 -9.98 -21.77 -10.64
N THR A 297 -9.83 -21.18 -11.84
CA THR A 297 -8.51 -20.89 -12.43
C THR A 297 -7.62 -20.06 -11.49
N PHE A 298 -8.19 -19.02 -10.85
CA PHE A 298 -7.47 -18.23 -9.85
C PHE A 298 -6.93 -19.11 -8.70
N TRP A 299 -7.78 -19.97 -8.14
CA TRP A 299 -7.41 -20.83 -7.00
C TRP A 299 -6.46 -21.96 -7.38
N GLU A 300 -6.54 -22.48 -8.61
CA GLU A 300 -5.60 -23.46 -9.15
C GLU A 300 -4.19 -22.85 -9.23
N ASN A 301 -4.04 -21.71 -9.89
CA ASN A 301 -2.79 -20.96 -9.94
C ASN A 301 -2.30 -20.57 -8.54
N TYR A 302 -3.19 -20.21 -7.63
CA TYR A 302 -2.84 -19.87 -6.24
C TYR A 302 -2.24 -21.07 -5.50
N ASN A 303 -2.79 -22.28 -5.69
CA ASN A 303 -2.25 -23.53 -5.12
C ASN A 303 -0.89 -23.88 -5.70
N GLU A 304 -0.71 -23.74 -7.02
CA GLU A 304 0.58 -23.96 -7.69
C GLU A 304 1.67 -23.05 -7.14
N ASN A 305 1.36 -21.75 -7.00
CA ASN A 305 2.27 -20.74 -6.45
C ASN A 305 2.63 -21.00 -4.98
N LEU A 306 1.74 -21.61 -4.20
CA LEU A 306 2.02 -22.02 -2.83
C LEU A 306 2.78 -23.34 -2.73
N SER A 307 2.74 -24.15 -3.79
CA SER A 307 3.15 -25.56 -3.75
C SER A 307 2.41 -26.36 -2.67
N ASP A 308 1.16 -25.99 -2.39
CA ASP A 308 0.30 -26.62 -1.39
C ASP A 308 -1.17 -26.56 -1.83
N ARG A 309 -1.97 -27.54 -1.43
CA ARG A 309 -3.39 -27.60 -1.79
C ARG A 309 -4.21 -26.93 -0.70
N ILE A 310 -4.71 -25.73 -0.99
CA ILE A 310 -5.67 -25.06 -0.11
C ILE A 310 -7.03 -25.76 -0.20
N HIS A 311 -7.51 -26.29 0.92
CA HIS A 311 -8.89 -26.75 1.04
C HIS A 311 -9.87 -25.59 0.84
N SER A 312 -10.99 -25.83 0.13
CA SER A 312 -11.99 -24.78 -0.17
C SER A 312 -12.49 -24.04 1.08
N SER A 313 -12.54 -24.70 2.24
CA SER A 313 -12.94 -24.10 3.53
C SER A 313 -11.95 -23.07 4.09
N ALA A 314 -10.70 -23.08 3.62
CA ALA A 314 -9.63 -22.18 4.04
C ALA A 314 -9.43 -21.00 3.07
N ARG A 315 -10.00 -21.06 1.85
CA ARG A 315 -9.87 -20.02 0.80
C ARG A 315 -10.14 -18.60 1.33
N PHE A 316 -11.19 -18.42 2.15
CA PHE A 316 -11.49 -17.12 2.76
C PHE A 316 -10.36 -16.62 3.67
N SER A 317 -9.82 -17.48 4.54
CA SER A 317 -8.72 -17.09 5.43
C SER A 317 -7.45 -16.71 4.66
N PHE A 318 -7.13 -17.44 3.59
CA PHE A 318 -6.01 -17.10 2.71
C PHE A 318 -6.19 -15.74 2.04
N LEU A 319 -7.39 -15.45 1.52
CA LEU A 319 -7.71 -14.15 0.92
C LEU A 319 -7.62 -13.00 1.93
N VAL A 320 -8.10 -13.21 3.16
CA VAL A 320 -8.00 -12.21 4.24
C VAL A 320 -6.54 -11.96 4.62
N HIS A 321 -5.71 -13.01 4.67
CA HIS A 321 -4.28 -12.83 4.90
C HIS A 321 -3.59 -12.10 3.74
N ASP A 322 -3.96 -12.36 2.49
CA ASP A 322 -3.45 -11.63 1.33
C ASP A 322 -3.79 -10.13 1.43
N LEU A 323 -5.06 -9.80 1.70
CA LEU A 323 -5.50 -8.42 1.94
C LEU A 323 -4.78 -7.79 3.14
N LYS A 324 -4.61 -8.51 4.25
CA LYS A 324 -3.83 -8.06 5.41
C LYS A 324 -2.40 -7.66 5.01
N PHE A 325 -1.72 -8.47 4.19
CA PHE A 325 -0.36 -8.17 3.73
C PHE A 325 -0.31 -6.99 2.76
N LEU A 326 -1.29 -6.87 1.87
CA LEU A 326 -1.42 -5.69 1.00
C LEU A 326 -1.55 -4.40 1.82
N LEU A 327 -2.42 -4.40 2.84
CA LEU A 327 -2.62 -3.25 3.74
C LEU A 327 -1.37 -2.95 4.59
N LEU A 328 -0.65 -3.99 5.02
CA LEU A 328 0.62 -3.84 5.74
C LEU A 328 1.68 -3.14 4.88
N LYS A 329 1.81 -3.50 3.60
CA LYS A 329 2.72 -2.82 2.66
C LYS A 329 2.45 -1.32 2.57
N PHE A 330 1.18 -0.92 2.45
CA PHE A 330 0.78 0.50 2.50
C PHE A 330 1.19 1.16 3.83
N ALA A 331 0.90 0.50 4.95
CA ALA A 331 1.18 1.04 6.28
C ALA A 331 2.68 1.21 6.57
N GLN A 332 3.50 0.33 5.97
CA GLN A 332 4.96 0.31 6.10
C GLN A 332 5.68 1.15 5.03
N GLU A 333 4.96 1.79 4.10
CA GLU A 333 5.53 2.49 2.95
C GLU A 333 6.49 1.59 2.14
N GLU A 334 6.17 0.28 2.05
CA GLU A 334 6.94 -0.67 1.22
C GLU A 334 6.65 -0.45 -0.26
N LYS A 335 7.68 -0.57 -1.10
CA LYS A 335 7.51 -0.54 -2.55
C LYS A 335 6.88 -1.84 -3.04
N PHE A 336 5.82 -1.73 -3.84
CA PHE A 336 5.15 -2.89 -4.46
C PHE A 336 6.00 -3.50 -5.59
N SER A 337 6.79 -2.67 -6.27
CA SER A 337 7.70 -3.09 -7.35
C SER A 337 8.80 -4.07 -6.91
N ILE A 338 9.10 -4.17 -5.61
CA ILE A 338 10.09 -5.13 -5.08
C ILE A 338 9.71 -6.58 -5.41
N ASP A 339 8.41 -6.90 -5.42
CA ASP A 339 7.94 -8.27 -5.60
C ASP A 339 7.76 -8.62 -7.09
N SER A 340 7.20 -7.70 -7.88
CA SER A 340 6.77 -7.96 -9.27
C SER A 340 7.53 -7.17 -10.34
N HIS A 341 8.52 -6.35 -9.97
CA HIS A 341 9.24 -5.42 -10.86
C HIS A 341 8.32 -4.38 -11.53
N GLY A 342 7.21 -4.05 -10.89
CA GLY A 342 6.24 -3.02 -11.29
C GLY A 342 5.04 -2.99 -10.35
N GLY A 343 4.03 -2.20 -10.66
CA GLY A 343 2.91 -1.96 -9.75
C GLY A 343 3.26 -0.87 -8.74
N SER A 344 2.43 0.17 -8.71
CA SER A 344 2.57 1.34 -7.82
C SER A 344 1.53 1.28 -6.70
N ALA A 345 1.60 2.21 -5.75
CA ALA A 345 0.55 2.37 -4.74
C ALA A 345 -0.83 2.58 -5.40
N GLU A 346 -0.86 3.29 -6.53
CA GLU A 346 -2.05 3.63 -7.32
C GLU A 346 -2.69 2.41 -7.98
N THR A 347 -1.89 1.46 -8.47
CA THR A 347 -2.41 0.23 -9.09
C THR A 347 -2.76 -0.84 -8.06
N ASN A 348 -2.14 -0.80 -6.87
CA ASN A 348 -2.39 -1.78 -5.82
C ASN A 348 -3.57 -1.40 -4.91
N ILE A 349 -3.85 -0.10 -4.71
CA ILE A 349 -4.99 0.31 -3.88
C ILE A 349 -6.32 -0.10 -4.52
N VAL A 350 -6.39 -0.06 -5.85
CA VAL A 350 -7.58 -0.42 -6.64
C VAL A 350 -7.85 -1.93 -6.63
N PHE A 351 -6.94 -2.75 -6.11
CA PHE A 351 -7.15 -4.18 -5.92
C PHE A 351 -8.09 -4.48 -4.74
N ILE A 352 -8.11 -3.63 -3.71
CA ILE A 352 -8.85 -3.87 -2.46
C ILE A 352 -10.35 -4.12 -2.69
N PRO A 353 -11.09 -3.32 -3.49
CA PRO A 353 -12.51 -3.60 -3.77
C PRO A 353 -12.76 -5.00 -4.34
N PHE A 354 -11.87 -5.51 -5.20
CA PHE A 354 -12.02 -6.82 -5.83
C PHE A 354 -11.67 -7.96 -4.86
N LEU A 355 -10.71 -7.76 -3.97
CA LEU A 355 -10.48 -8.66 -2.82
C LEU A 355 -11.71 -8.69 -1.90
N LEU A 356 -12.35 -7.54 -1.63
CA LEU A 356 -13.58 -7.48 -0.84
C LEU A 356 -14.74 -8.22 -1.54
N GLN A 357 -14.88 -8.04 -2.85
CA GLN A 357 -15.88 -8.75 -3.66
C GLN A 357 -15.68 -10.27 -3.63
N MET A 358 -14.44 -10.72 -3.83
CA MET A 358 -14.09 -12.14 -3.78
C MET A 358 -14.31 -12.74 -2.38
N GLY A 359 -13.95 -12.02 -1.32
CA GLY A 359 -14.14 -12.49 0.05
C GLY A 359 -15.61 -12.56 0.45
N ASP A 360 -16.43 -11.59 0.00
CA ASP A 360 -17.88 -11.64 0.20
C ASP A 360 -18.51 -12.84 -0.53
N PHE A 361 -18.08 -13.11 -1.77
CA PHE A 361 -18.48 -14.30 -2.52
C PHE A 361 -18.14 -15.59 -1.76
N LEU A 362 -16.91 -15.73 -1.26
CA LEU A 362 -16.47 -16.90 -0.48
C LEU A 362 -17.25 -17.09 0.82
N LEU A 363 -17.62 -16.01 1.51
CA LEU A 363 -18.42 -16.09 2.74
C LEU A 363 -19.85 -16.57 2.46
N ASN A 364 -20.38 -16.22 1.30
CA ASN A 364 -21.74 -16.53 0.90
C ASN A 364 -21.86 -17.85 0.13
N PHE A 365 -20.74 -18.40 -0.34
CA PHE A 365 -20.68 -19.66 -1.05
C PHE A 365 -21.26 -20.80 -0.19
N LYS A 366 -22.11 -21.66 -0.79
CA LYS A 366 -22.80 -22.78 -0.12
C LYS A 366 -23.59 -22.35 1.14
N ASP A 367 -24.73 -21.70 0.93
CA ASP A 367 -25.75 -21.39 1.97
C ASP A 367 -25.29 -20.50 3.14
N ASN A 368 -24.28 -19.64 2.91
CA ASN A 368 -23.76 -18.70 3.92
C ASN A 368 -23.25 -19.37 5.21
N GLU A 369 -22.92 -20.68 5.19
CA GLU A 369 -22.41 -21.37 6.38
C GLU A 369 -21.09 -20.74 6.85
N LYS A 370 -20.20 -20.42 5.89
CA LYS A 370 -18.91 -19.80 6.20
C LYS A 370 -19.06 -18.42 6.80
N ARG A 371 -20.01 -17.62 6.32
CA ARG A 371 -20.36 -16.33 6.93
C ARG A 371 -20.76 -16.49 8.39
N LYS A 372 -21.67 -17.41 8.70
CA LYS A 372 -22.14 -17.66 10.07
C LYS A 372 -21.00 -18.13 10.98
N GLU A 373 -20.14 -19.01 10.49
CA GLU A 373 -18.94 -19.48 11.21
C GLU A 373 -18.02 -18.31 11.56
N MET A 374 -17.68 -17.47 10.56
CA MET A 374 -16.76 -16.35 10.75
C MET A 374 -17.35 -15.24 11.61
N GLN A 375 -18.68 -14.99 11.53
CA GLN A 375 -19.37 -14.06 12.42
C GLN A 375 -19.26 -14.49 13.89
N LYS A 376 -19.43 -15.79 14.19
CA LYS A 376 -19.24 -16.31 15.55
C LYS A 376 -17.80 -16.13 16.02
N LYS A 377 -16.82 -16.45 15.18
CA LYS A 377 -15.38 -16.25 15.49
C LYS A 377 -15.07 -14.78 15.77
N LEU A 378 -15.56 -13.86 14.94
CA LEU A 378 -15.37 -12.43 15.12
C LEU A 378 -16.06 -11.92 16.39
N ALA A 379 -17.28 -12.37 16.68
CA ALA A 379 -17.99 -12.00 17.91
C ALA A 379 -17.21 -12.44 19.16
N LEU A 380 -16.75 -13.69 19.21
CA LEU A 380 -15.91 -14.19 20.31
C LEU A 380 -14.61 -13.37 20.46
N PHE A 381 -13.97 -13.01 19.34
CA PHE A 381 -12.80 -12.13 19.35
C PHE A 381 -13.14 -10.73 19.91
N LEU A 382 -14.27 -10.14 19.52
CA LEU A 382 -14.71 -8.83 20.00
C LEU A 382 -15.18 -8.86 21.47
N GLU A 383 -15.65 -10.00 21.96
CA GLU A 383 -16.08 -10.19 23.36
C GLU A 383 -14.94 -10.55 24.30
N ALA A 384 -13.79 -10.99 23.79
CA ALA A 384 -12.62 -11.39 24.58
C ALA A 384 -12.19 -10.29 25.56
N LYS A 385 -11.99 -10.66 26.83
CA LYS A 385 -11.56 -9.73 27.88
C LYS A 385 -10.06 -9.42 27.77
N GLU A 386 -9.61 -8.33 28.38
CA GLU A 386 -8.23 -7.85 28.26
C GLU A 386 -7.21 -8.91 28.67
N GLU A 387 -7.52 -9.71 29.69
CA GLU A 387 -6.65 -10.79 30.19
C GLU A 387 -6.48 -11.94 29.19
N GLU A 388 -7.40 -12.05 28.22
CA GLU A 388 -7.43 -13.12 27.24
C GLU A 388 -6.84 -12.71 25.88
N TRP A 389 -6.62 -11.41 25.63
CA TRP A 389 -6.18 -10.90 24.33
C TRP A 389 -4.88 -11.56 23.86
N ILE A 390 -3.89 -11.65 24.75
CA ILE A 390 -2.58 -12.18 24.41
C ILE A 390 -2.70 -13.62 23.88
N VAL A 391 -3.42 -14.48 24.59
CA VAL A 391 -3.56 -15.91 24.26
C VAL A 391 -4.54 -16.15 23.11
N LYS A 392 -5.69 -15.46 23.11
CA LYS A 392 -6.78 -15.75 22.17
C LYS A 392 -6.67 -14.99 20.85
N THR A 393 -6.04 -13.81 20.83
CA THR A 393 -6.13 -12.90 19.69
C THR A 393 -4.80 -12.40 19.15
N ILE A 394 -3.73 -12.40 19.94
CA ILE A 394 -2.43 -11.85 19.51
C ILE A 394 -1.47 -12.96 19.05
N ARG A 395 -1.42 -14.07 19.79
CA ARG A 395 -0.44 -15.15 19.57
C ARG A 395 -0.92 -16.25 18.61
N THR A 396 -2.05 -16.05 17.94
CA THR A 396 -2.60 -16.96 16.94
C THR A 396 -2.14 -16.60 15.52
N ILE A 397 -2.36 -17.50 14.55
CA ILE A 397 -2.17 -17.20 13.11
C ILE A 397 -3.24 -16.18 12.66
N ASP A 398 -4.50 -16.51 12.93
CA ASP A 398 -5.65 -15.61 12.79
C ASP A 398 -5.67 -14.63 13.97
N ASN A 399 -4.74 -13.68 13.97
CA ASN A 399 -4.57 -12.70 15.05
C ASN A 399 -5.37 -11.40 14.85
N ILE A 400 -5.14 -10.42 15.72
CA ILE A 400 -5.74 -9.08 15.66
C ILE A 400 -5.64 -8.43 14.27
N MET A 401 -4.52 -8.61 13.55
CA MET A 401 -4.36 -8.08 12.20
C MET A 401 -5.34 -8.75 11.24
N PHE A 402 -5.48 -10.07 11.32
CA PHE A 402 -6.47 -10.83 10.55
C PHE A 402 -7.90 -10.39 10.88
N TYR A 403 -8.28 -10.35 12.16
CA TYR A 403 -9.65 -9.98 12.56
C TYR A 403 -10.02 -8.53 12.24
N SER A 404 -9.05 -7.61 12.26
CA SER A 404 -9.28 -6.25 11.80
C SER A 404 -9.66 -6.19 10.30
N VAL A 405 -9.13 -7.07 9.46
CA VAL A 405 -9.53 -7.20 8.04
C VAL A 405 -10.86 -7.92 7.91
N VAL A 406 -11.08 -9.00 8.66
CA VAL A 406 -12.40 -9.69 8.71
C VAL A 406 -13.53 -8.71 9.04
N SER A 407 -13.27 -7.71 9.89
CA SER A 407 -14.24 -6.69 10.23
C SER A 407 -14.79 -5.91 9.02
N LEU A 408 -14.00 -5.76 7.95
CA LEU A 408 -14.43 -5.09 6.71
C LEU A 408 -15.59 -5.85 6.05
N PHE A 409 -15.60 -7.18 6.14
CA PHE A 409 -16.63 -8.03 5.55
C PHE A 409 -17.88 -8.17 6.41
N LEU A 410 -17.72 -8.14 7.75
CA LEU A 410 -18.76 -8.62 8.67
C LEU A 410 -19.36 -7.56 9.59
N LEU A 411 -18.64 -6.47 9.90
CA LEU A 411 -19.19 -5.42 10.76
C LEU A 411 -19.89 -4.35 9.94
N SER A 412 -21.00 -3.83 10.46
CA SER A 412 -21.53 -2.55 9.99
C SER A 412 -20.57 -1.41 10.37
N LEU A 413 -20.74 -0.24 9.75
CA LEU A 413 -19.99 0.96 10.13
C LEU A 413 -20.27 1.35 11.60
N GLN A 414 -21.51 1.14 12.07
CA GLN A 414 -21.88 1.38 13.47
C GLN A 414 -21.15 0.42 14.41
N ASP A 415 -21.12 -0.88 14.09
CA ASP A 415 -20.43 -1.89 14.90
C ASP A 415 -18.91 -1.68 14.87
N TRP A 416 -18.35 -1.26 13.74
CA TRP A 416 -16.96 -0.84 13.66
C TRP A 416 -16.69 0.32 14.62
N ASN A 417 -17.47 1.40 14.56
CA ASN A 417 -17.29 2.56 15.44
C ASN A 417 -17.41 2.19 16.93
N LYS A 418 -18.28 1.24 17.27
CA LYS A 418 -18.40 0.72 18.65
C LYS A 418 -17.15 -0.04 19.11
N ASN A 419 -16.44 -0.73 18.21
CA ASN A 419 -15.34 -1.64 18.55
C ASN A 419 -13.94 -1.11 18.17
N ARG A 420 -13.84 -0.03 17.38
CA ARG A 420 -12.58 0.44 16.77
C ARG A 420 -11.51 0.76 17.81
N MET A 421 -11.89 1.32 18.95
CA MET A 421 -10.94 1.59 20.04
C MET A 421 -10.38 0.33 20.69
N LYS A 422 -11.21 -0.70 20.89
CA LYS A 422 -10.75 -1.99 21.41
C LYS A 422 -9.79 -2.68 20.44
N ILE A 423 -10.06 -2.57 19.14
CA ILE A 423 -9.19 -3.09 18.08
C ILE A 423 -7.86 -2.31 18.07
N LEU A 424 -7.89 -0.98 18.16
CA LEU A 424 -6.69 -0.14 18.23
C LEU A 424 -5.82 -0.49 19.44
N LYS A 425 -6.40 -0.68 20.63
CA LYS A 425 -5.68 -1.13 21.83
C LYS A 425 -4.94 -2.44 21.59
N GLN A 426 -5.63 -3.46 21.05
CA GLN A 426 -5.05 -4.77 20.76
C GLN A 426 -3.95 -4.70 19.69
N LEU A 427 -4.10 -3.83 18.67
CA LEU A 427 -3.08 -3.61 17.64
C LEU A 427 -1.81 -2.98 18.24
N ILE A 428 -1.96 -1.97 19.10
CA ILE A 428 -0.83 -1.34 19.81
C ILE A 428 -0.12 -2.38 20.69
N LEU A 429 -0.88 -3.18 21.44
CA LEU A 429 -0.33 -4.26 22.26
C LEU A 429 0.42 -5.31 21.42
N TYR A 430 -0.16 -5.75 20.30
CA TYR A 430 0.48 -6.67 19.35
C TYR A 430 1.83 -6.13 18.87
N ARG A 431 1.86 -4.85 18.47
CA ARG A 431 3.11 -4.21 18.02
C ARG A 431 4.14 -4.07 19.13
N LYS A 432 3.71 -3.73 20.35
CA LYS A 432 4.58 -3.65 21.54
C LYS A 432 5.24 -5.00 21.85
N ILE A 433 4.49 -6.08 21.81
CA ILE A 433 5.00 -7.44 22.07
C ILE A 433 6.12 -7.78 21.08
N ILE A 434 5.88 -7.55 19.78
CA ILE A 434 6.89 -7.80 18.73
C ILE A 434 8.12 -6.92 18.91
N TYR A 435 7.92 -5.64 19.27
CA TYR A 435 9.03 -4.72 19.49
C TYR A 435 9.94 -5.18 20.64
N ASP A 436 9.35 -5.56 21.77
CA ASP A 436 10.10 -6.04 22.93
C ASP A 436 10.86 -7.32 22.64
N GLN A 437 10.23 -8.29 21.96
CA GLN A 437 10.89 -9.55 21.59
C GLN A 437 12.11 -9.30 20.70
N LYS A 438 12.01 -8.38 19.73
CA LYS A 438 13.16 -8.00 18.90
C LYS A 438 14.27 -7.38 19.73
N LYS A 439 13.93 -6.50 20.67
CA LYS A 439 14.89 -5.85 21.58
C LYS A 439 15.61 -6.88 22.47
N GLU A 440 14.87 -7.83 23.06
CA GLU A 440 15.43 -8.93 23.86
C GLU A 440 16.41 -9.79 23.05
N VAL A 441 16.06 -10.13 21.79
CA VAL A 441 16.94 -10.89 20.89
C VAL A 441 18.20 -10.10 20.53
N GLU A 442 18.09 -8.81 20.28
CA GLU A 442 19.23 -7.93 19.99
C GLU A 442 20.16 -7.77 21.19
N GLU A 443 19.61 -7.59 22.39
CA GLU A 443 20.35 -7.51 23.65
C GLU A 443 21.07 -8.84 23.94
N ALA A 444 20.41 -9.98 23.73
CA ALA A 444 21.03 -11.30 23.85
C ALA A 444 22.18 -11.49 22.85
N LYS A 445 22.03 -11.01 21.61
CA LYS A 445 23.10 -11.02 20.59
C LYS A 445 24.27 -10.11 21.00
N LYS A 446 23.99 -8.92 21.53
CA LYS A 446 25.03 -7.99 22.05
C LYS A 446 25.77 -8.59 23.24
N ALA A 447 25.07 -9.16 24.20
CA ALA A 447 25.66 -9.83 25.36
C ALA A 447 26.56 -11.02 24.96
N LYS A 448 26.14 -11.82 23.96
CA LYS A 448 26.98 -12.89 23.38
C LYS A 448 28.24 -12.33 22.72
N LYS A 449 28.14 -11.23 21.96
CA LYS A 449 29.31 -10.56 21.36
C LYS A 449 30.25 -9.95 22.41
N THR A 450 29.73 -9.36 23.49
CA THR A 450 30.54 -8.82 24.59
C THR A 450 31.24 -9.94 25.35
N LYS A 451 30.58 -11.07 25.60
CA LYS A 451 31.22 -12.27 26.19
C LYS A 451 32.29 -12.86 25.28
N ALA A 452 32.09 -12.86 23.96
CA ALA A 452 33.13 -13.29 23.01
C ALA A 452 34.35 -12.37 23.03
N LYS A 453 34.15 -11.03 23.06
CA LYS A 453 35.24 -10.04 23.18
C LYS A 453 35.98 -10.09 24.53
N LEU A 454 35.29 -10.38 25.63
CA LEU A 454 35.92 -10.59 26.94
C LEU A 454 36.76 -11.87 26.98
N ASN A 455 36.35 -12.91 26.25
CA ASN A 455 37.13 -14.15 26.10
C ASN A 455 38.34 -13.99 25.16
N GLU A 456 38.30 -13.08 24.19
CA GLU A 456 39.48 -12.69 23.40
C GLU A 456 40.47 -11.84 24.22
N ASN A 457 39.97 -10.86 24.99
CA ASN A 457 40.83 -10.01 25.83
C ASN A 457 41.43 -10.72 27.07
N SER A 458 40.84 -11.83 27.52
CA SER A 458 41.42 -12.67 28.59
C SER A 458 42.53 -13.60 28.09
N ASN A 459 42.74 -13.71 26.78
CA ASN A 459 43.90 -14.40 26.19
C ASN A 459 45.10 -13.46 25.89
N GLU A 460 44.95 -12.14 26.04
CA GLU A 460 46.04 -11.17 25.79
C GLU A 460 46.58 -10.45 27.03
N ASN A 461 45.98 -10.61 28.22
CA ASN A 461 46.50 -10.01 29.46
C ASN A 461 46.67 -11.04 30.58
N LEU A 462 47.63 -11.95 30.39
CA LEU A 462 48.37 -12.59 31.48
C LEU A 462 49.78 -12.01 31.47
N ASN A 463 49.95 -10.78 31.95
CA ASN A 463 51.19 -10.33 32.57
C ASN A 463 51.00 -9.00 33.32
N GLU A 464 51.49 -9.02 34.56
CA GLU A 464 51.90 -7.92 35.44
C GLU A 464 50.88 -7.20 36.36
N ASN A 465 50.96 -7.63 37.63
CA ASN A 465 51.23 -6.84 38.85
C ASN A 465 50.15 -5.96 39.52
N LEU A 466 49.71 -6.45 40.68
CA LEU A 466 49.71 -5.82 42.02
C LEU A 466 49.77 -4.28 42.10
N ASN A 467 48.71 -3.66 42.64
CA ASN A 467 48.82 -2.85 43.86
C ASN A 467 47.46 -2.45 44.46
N GLU A 468 47.43 -2.46 45.79
CA GLU A 468 46.40 -1.94 46.67
C GLU A 468 46.28 -0.40 46.56
N ASN A 469 45.07 0.16 46.60
CA ASN A 469 44.64 1.02 47.72
C ASN A 469 43.24 1.65 47.54
N THR A 470 42.65 1.81 48.71
CA THR A 470 41.50 2.59 49.18
C THR A 470 41.24 3.96 48.51
N ASN A 471 39.96 4.30 48.34
CA ASN A 471 39.36 5.48 48.98
C ASN A 471 37.85 5.61 48.70
N GLU A 472 37.10 5.73 49.79
CA GLU A 472 35.78 6.36 49.83
C GLU A 472 35.94 7.86 49.55
N ASN A 473 35.01 8.45 48.81
CA ASN A 473 34.49 9.78 49.17
C ASN A 473 33.15 10.07 48.50
N THR A 474 32.28 10.59 49.36
CA THR A 474 30.96 11.17 49.16
C THR A 474 30.98 12.37 48.22
N ASN A 475 29.85 12.61 47.54
CA ASN A 475 29.33 13.96 47.33
C ASN A 475 27.83 13.90 47.00
N GLU A 476 27.03 14.24 48.01
CA GLU A 476 25.73 14.87 47.83
C GLU A 476 25.95 16.27 47.24
N ASN A 477 25.23 16.64 46.17
CA ASN A 477 24.38 17.82 46.20
C ASN A 477 23.66 18.14 44.87
N THR A 478 22.50 18.77 45.06
CA THR A 478 21.73 19.64 44.15
C THR A 478 20.84 19.00 43.09
N ASN A 479 19.69 18.53 43.59
CA ASN A 479 18.39 18.69 42.94
C ASN A 479 18.11 20.18 42.67
N GLU A 480 18.08 20.60 41.41
CA GLU A 480 17.25 21.74 40.96
C GLU A 480 16.94 21.74 39.45
N ASN A 481 17.21 20.65 38.71
CA ASN A 481 16.95 20.53 37.27
C ASN A 481 16.01 19.36 36.88
N SER A 482 15.21 18.84 37.81
CA SER A 482 14.42 17.62 37.60
C SER A 482 13.13 17.84 36.77
N ASN A 483 12.51 19.02 36.77
CA ASN A 483 11.22 19.23 36.11
C ASN A 483 11.28 19.56 34.61
N GLU A 484 12.37 20.17 34.12
CA GLU A 484 12.56 20.38 32.67
C GLU A 484 13.08 19.11 31.99
N ASN A 485 14.05 18.43 32.62
CA ASN A 485 14.55 17.14 32.13
C ASN A 485 13.48 16.04 32.14
N THR A 486 12.53 16.02 33.09
CA THR A 486 11.45 15.02 33.08
C THR A 486 10.46 15.26 31.95
N ASN A 487 10.07 16.51 31.69
CA ASN A 487 9.17 16.84 30.58
C ASN A 487 9.82 16.61 29.20
N GLU A 488 11.12 16.88 29.05
CA GLU A 488 11.86 16.53 27.83
C GLU A 488 12.00 15.01 27.68
N ASN A 489 12.34 14.28 28.75
CA ASN A 489 12.43 12.81 28.72
C ASN A 489 11.07 12.13 28.44
N LEU A 490 9.96 12.67 28.97
CA LEU A 490 8.60 12.22 28.66
C LEU A 490 8.25 12.43 27.19
N LYS A 491 8.56 13.61 26.63
CA LYS A 491 8.38 13.88 25.19
C LYS A 491 9.24 12.97 24.31
N ILE A 492 10.48 12.69 24.72
CA ILE A 492 11.37 11.77 23.99
C ILE A 492 10.78 10.35 24.01
N LEU A 493 10.29 9.87 25.16
CA LEU A 493 9.67 8.55 25.28
C LEU A 493 8.39 8.42 24.44
N GLU A 494 7.54 9.45 24.43
CA GLU A 494 6.34 9.50 23.59
C GLU A 494 6.69 9.49 22.10
N THR A 495 7.74 10.23 21.72
CA THR A 495 8.21 10.29 20.33
C THR A 495 8.79 8.94 19.89
N GLU A 496 9.64 8.31 20.71
CA GLU A 496 10.16 6.96 20.45
C GLU A 496 9.04 5.93 20.35
N SER A 497 8.04 6.02 21.25
CA SER A 497 6.88 5.14 21.25
C SER A 497 6.04 5.27 19.99
N PHE A 498 5.81 6.51 19.55
CA PHE A 498 5.10 6.77 18.30
C PHE A 498 5.84 6.18 17.10
N GLN A 499 7.16 6.37 16.99
CA GLN A 499 7.92 5.92 15.81
C GLN A 499 7.84 4.40 15.58
N TYR A 500 7.99 3.57 16.62
CA TYR A 500 7.88 2.12 16.43
C TYR A 500 6.43 1.64 16.26
N LEU A 501 5.43 2.38 16.80
CA LEU A 501 4.00 2.12 16.61
C LEU A 501 3.47 2.65 15.27
N LYS A 502 4.17 3.58 14.61
CA LYS A 502 3.72 4.26 13.39
C LYS A 502 3.19 3.31 12.31
N PRO A 503 3.84 2.15 12.00
CA PRO A 503 3.28 1.22 11.02
C PRO A 503 1.94 0.61 11.46
N ILE A 504 1.76 0.26 12.74
CA ILE A 504 0.50 -0.34 13.22
C ILE A 504 -0.63 0.69 13.29
N LEU A 505 -0.29 1.93 13.63
CA LEU A 505 -1.22 3.05 13.63
C LEU A 505 -1.71 3.35 12.21
N ARG A 506 -0.81 3.42 11.23
CA ARG A 506 -1.19 3.59 9.81
C ARG A 506 -2.04 2.45 9.29
N TYR A 507 -1.72 1.22 9.68
CA TYR A 507 -2.52 0.04 9.32
C TYR A 507 -3.97 0.16 9.84
N PHE A 508 -4.15 0.53 11.11
CA PHE A 508 -5.47 0.80 11.67
C PHE A 508 -6.17 1.96 10.95
N ALA A 509 -5.47 3.06 10.70
CA ALA A 509 -6.01 4.23 10.03
C ALA A 509 -6.52 3.89 8.63
N LEU A 510 -5.79 3.06 7.88
CA LEU A 510 -6.22 2.57 6.57
C LEU A 510 -7.48 1.71 6.69
N ILE A 511 -7.57 0.79 7.65
CA ILE A 511 -8.79 -0.02 7.87
C ILE A 511 -9.98 0.88 8.24
N ASN A 512 -9.79 1.86 9.12
CA ASN A 512 -10.81 2.83 9.49
C ASN A 512 -11.29 3.65 8.28
N LEU A 513 -10.36 4.03 7.40
CA LEU A 513 -10.66 4.71 6.14
C LEU A 513 -11.45 3.82 5.18
N LEU A 514 -11.12 2.53 5.09
CA LEU A 514 -11.86 1.56 4.26
C LEU A 514 -13.30 1.36 4.77
N HIS A 515 -13.53 1.26 6.08
CA HIS A 515 -14.87 1.21 6.66
C HIS A 515 -15.68 2.45 6.31
N SER A 516 -15.13 3.65 6.57
CA SER A 516 -15.82 4.91 6.30
C SER A 516 -16.01 5.19 4.80
N SER A 517 -15.17 4.63 3.94
CA SER A 517 -15.25 4.79 2.48
C SER A 517 -16.24 3.85 1.81
N PHE A 518 -16.16 2.55 2.11
CA PHE A 518 -16.99 1.54 1.43
C PHE A 518 -18.35 1.33 2.07
N LYS A 519 -18.60 1.87 3.28
CA LYS A 519 -19.86 1.67 4.02
C LYS A 519 -20.62 2.96 4.30
N LYS A 520 -20.18 4.09 3.73
CA LYS A 520 -20.72 5.42 4.06
C LYS A 520 -22.22 5.55 3.81
N GLU A 521 -22.72 4.96 2.73
CA GLU A 521 -24.09 5.17 2.26
C GLU A 521 -25.09 4.23 2.91
N SER A 522 -24.80 2.93 3.01
CA SER A 522 -25.70 1.91 3.60
C SER A 522 -25.41 1.58 5.06
N GLY A 523 -24.22 1.94 5.56
CA GLY A 523 -23.71 1.41 6.83
C GLY A 523 -23.15 -0.01 6.75
N ASP A 524 -23.17 -0.66 5.58
CA ASP A 524 -22.61 -2.00 5.36
C ASP A 524 -21.83 -2.09 4.04
N LEU A 525 -21.22 -3.24 3.76
CA LEU A 525 -20.44 -3.45 2.53
C LEU A 525 -21.31 -3.77 1.30
N ASN A 526 -22.55 -4.22 1.51
CA ASN A 526 -23.39 -4.83 0.47
C ASN A 526 -23.73 -3.84 -0.66
N GLN A 527 -24.12 -2.62 -0.32
CA GLN A 527 -24.47 -1.60 -1.31
C GLN A 527 -23.27 -1.25 -2.21
N PHE A 528 -22.08 -1.13 -1.62
CA PHE A 528 -20.86 -0.88 -2.38
C PHE A 528 -20.53 -2.04 -3.32
N LEU A 529 -20.65 -3.29 -2.87
CA LEU A 529 -20.38 -4.45 -3.74
C LEU A 529 -21.40 -4.59 -4.87
N LEU A 530 -22.67 -4.24 -4.62
CA LEU A 530 -23.69 -4.18 -5.67
C LEU A 530 -23.36 -3.10 -6.71
N LEU A 531 -22.88 -1.94 -6.27
CA LEU A 531 -22.42 -0.88 -7.16
C LEU A 531 -21.18 -1.31 -7.95
N LEU A 532 -20.19 -1.93 -7.29
CA LEU A 532 -18.97 -2.43 -7.91
C LEU A 532 -19.28 -3.48 -8.99
N LYS A 533 -20.29 -4.34 -8.78
CA LYS A 533 -20.73 -5.30 -9.81
C LYS A 533 -21.32 -4.60 -11.04
N LYS A 534 -22.10 -3.53 -10.85
CA LYS A 534 -22.71 -2.78 -11.95
C LYS A 534 -21.70 -1.91 -12.69
N GLU A 535 -20.83 -1.24 -11.94
CA GLU A 535 -19.88 -0.25 -12.41
C GLU A 535 -18.52 -0.46 -11.71
N PRO A 536 -17.68 -1.40 -12.18
CA PRO A 536 -16.38 -1.70 -11.58
C PRO A 536 -15.46 -0.48 -11.44
N GLU A 537 -15.65 0.54 -12.28
CA GLU A 537 -14.94 1.82 -12.27
C GLU A 537 -15.14 2.59 -10.96
N THR A 538 -16.30 2.42 -10.30
CA THR A 538 -16.57 3.03 -9.00
C THR A 538 -15.59 2.57 -7.93
N GLY A 539 -15.14 1.30 -8.00
CA GLY A 539 -14.10 0.75 -7.15
C GLY A 539 -12.76 1.45 -7.36
N ILE A 540 -12.40 1.77 -8.60
CA ILE A 540 -11.18 2.50 -8.95
C ILE A 540 -11.23 3.92 -8.38
N GLU A 541 -12.30 4.66 -8.66
CA GLU A 541 -12.45 6.04 -8.20
C GLU A 541 -12.44 6.15 -6.67
N GLN A 542 -13.13 5.24 -5.98
CA GLN A 542 -13.16 5.24 -4.53
C GLN A 542 -11.79 4.88 -3.95
N SER A 543 -11.07 3.93 -4.55
CA SER A 543 -9.72 3.55 -4.11
C SER A 543 -8.71 4.68 -4.33
N GLN A 544 -8.82 5.45 -5.41
CA GLN A 544 -7.98 6.64 -5.63
C GLN A 544 -8.24 7.73 -4.58
N LYS A 545 -9.50 7.94 -4.18
CA LYS A 545 -9.84 8.85 -3.07
C LYS A 545 -9.23 8.38 -1.75
N ILE A 546 -9.34 7.08 -1.46
CA ILE A 546 -8.73 6.45 -0.27
C ILE A 546 -7.22 6.65 -0.26
N LEU A 547 -6.53 6.35 -1.37
CA LEU A 547 -5.08 6.51 -1.46
C LEU A 547 -4.66 7.95 -1.25
N LYS A 548 -5.34 8.89 -1.92
CA LYS A 548 -5.06 10.32 -1.76
C LYS A 548 -5.21 10.76 -0.30
N GLN A 549 -6.31 10.39 0.35
CA GLN A 549 -6.54 10.72 1.75
C GLN A 549 -5.46 10.08 2.65
N PHE A 550 -5.11 8.82 2.40
CA PHE A 550 -4.06 8.13 3.14
C PHE A 550 -2.71 8.83 3.00
N GLN A 551 -2.31 9.22 1.79
CA GLN A 551 -1.06 9.91 1.52
C GLN A 551 -1.02 11.34 2.08
N GLU A 552 -2.11 12.11 1.92
CA GLU A 552 -2.15 13.52 2.31
C GLU A 552 -2.40 13.73 3.81
N GLU A 553 -3.16 12.84 4.45
CA GLU A 553 -3.60 13.04 5.84
C GLU A 553 -2.97 12.07 6.84
N ILE A 554 -2.74 10.81 6.45
CA ILE A 554 -2.31 9.74 7.38
C ILE A 554 -0.78 9.54 7.36
N LEU A 555 -0.14 9.56 6.18
CA LEU A 555 1.30 9.30 6.09
C LEU A 555 2.18 10.41 6.70
N VAL A 556 1.62 11.63 6.81
CA VAL A 556 2.30 12.83 7.33
C VAL A 556 2.24 12.99 8.86
N ILE A 557 1.50 12.12 9.54
CA ILE A 557 1.29 12.17 11.00
C ILE A 557 2.58 11.78 11.73
N GLU A 558 2.98 12.59 12.73
CA GLU A 558 4.22 12.37 13.50
C GLU A 558 4.04 12.25 15.01
N ASP A 559 2.82 12.40 15.54
CA ASP A 559 2.53 12.24 16.95
C ASP A 559 1.12 11.69 17.20
N PHE A 560 0.87 11.25 18.44
CA PHE A 560 -0.40 10.65 18.81
C PHE A 560 -1.56 11.65 18.83
N PHE A 561 -1.33 12.91 19.18
CA PHE A 561 -2.41 13.88 19.22
C PHE A 561 -2.95 14.13 17.81
N GLU A 562 -2.06 14.43 16.86
CA GLU A 562 -2.40 14.56 15.45
C GLU A 562 -3.07 13.28 14.94
N TYR A 563 -2.60 12.09 15.34
CA TYR A 563 -3.21 10.83 14.95
C TYR A 563 -4.69 10.72 15.35
N PHE A 564 -5.00 10.96 16.62
CA PHE A 564 -6.38 10.81 17.12
C PHE A 564 -7.31 11.89 16.56
N GLU A 565 -6.80 13.11 16.38
CA GLU A 565 -7.54 14.22 15.76
C GLU A 565 -7.91 13.89 14.31
N VAL A 566 -6.94 13.46 13.50
CA VAL A 566 -7.15 13.16 12.07
C VAL A 566 -8.12 12.01 11.86
N LEU A 567 -8.06 10.99 12.71
CA LEU A 567 -8.97 9.85 12.62
C LEU A 567 -10.38 10.15 13.18
N GLY A 568 -10.58 11.31 13.82
CA GLY A 568 -11.86 11.65 14.46
C GLY A 568 -12.22 10.66 15.57
N ILE A 569 -11.21 10.24 16.35
CA ILE A 569 -11.34 9.29 17.48
C ILE A 569 -10.98 9.93 18.82
N MET A 570 -10.84 11.26 18.89
CA MET A 570 -10.60 11.98 20.14
C MET A 570 -11.73 11.75 21.16
N ASP A 571 -12.98 11.82 20.71
CA ASP A 571 -14.16 11.64 21.58
C ASP A 571 -14.31 10.18 22.06
N ASP A 572 -13.74 9.23 21.31
CA ASP A 572 -13.81 7.81 21.63
C ASP A 572 -12.89 7.40 22.80
N LEU A 573 -11.95 8.26 23.21
CA LEU A 573 -11.07 8.01 24.36
C LEU A 573 -11.82 8.00 25.70
N GLY A 574 -13.05 8.52 25.75
CA GLY A 574 -13.88 8.51 26.95
C GLY A 574 -13.28 9.33 28.10
N GLU A 575 -13.20 8.73 29.29
CA GLU A 575 -12.69 9.39 30.51
C GLU A 575 -11.17 9.59 30.52
N SER A 576 -10.43 8.83 29.71
CA SER A 576 -8.97 8.95 29.56
C SER A 576 -8.66 10.12 28.62
N LYS A 577 -8.73 11.34 29.15
CA LYS A 577 -8.50 12.56 28.34
C LYS A 577 -7.03 12.77 27.95
N LYS A 578 -6.11 11.93 28.41
CA LYS A 578 -4.68 12.02 28.08
C LYS A 578 -4.23 10.79 27.31
N ILE A 579 -3.88 11.00 26.05
CA ILE A 579 -3.46 9.94 25.12
C ILE A 579 -2.23 9.17 25.66
N GLY A 580 -1.27 9.87 26.29
CA GLY A 580 -0.11 9.24 26.91
C GLY A 580 -0.48 8.23 28.01
N GLU A 581 -1.39 8.61 28.92
CA GLU A 581 -1.88 7.72 29.99
C GLU A 581 -2.59 6.50 29.40
N TRP A 582 -3.41 6.69 28.36
CA TRP A 582 -4.09 5.61 27.64
C TRP A 582 -3.11 4.62 26.97
N ILE A 583 -2.01 5.11 26.41
CA ILE A 583 -0.97 4.26 25.82
C ILE A 583 -0.20 3.50 26.89
N ASP A 584 0.14 4.16 27.99
CA ASP A 584 0.86 3.56 29.12
C ASP A 584 0.05 2.44 29.78
N GLU A 585 -1.28 2.59 29.87
CA GLU A 585 -2.19 1.52 30.31
C GLU A 585 -2.08 0.29 29.41
N ILE A 586 -2.09 0.46 28.09
CA ILE A 586 -1.93 -0.66 27.15
C ILE A 586 -0.59 -1.36 27.34
N PHE A 587 0.49 -0.60 27.56
CA PHE A 587 1.82 -1.19 27.76
C PHE A 587 1.97 -1.97 29.07
N LYS A 588 1.10 -1.72 30.06
CA LYS A 588 1.09 -2.47 31.33
C LYS A 588 0.44 -3.85 31.20
N ILE A 589 -0.48 -4.06 30.24
CA ILE A 589 -1.16 -5.36 30.03
C ILE A 589 -0.16 -6.51 29.84
N LYS A 590 0.96 -6.29 29.15
CA LYS A 590 2.01 -7.32 28.96
C LYS A 590 2.71 -7.71 30.28
N LYS A 591 2.79 -6.81 31.26
CA LYS A 591 3.51 -7.09 32.51
C LYS A 591 2.72 -7.98 33.47
N GLU A 592 1.41 -8.07 33.30
CA GLU A 592 0.49 -8.75 34.22
C GLU A 592 0.13 -10.18 33.78
N ILE A 593 0.48 -10.56 32.54
CA ILE A 593 0.19 -11.86 31.90
C ILE A 593 1.52 -12.52 31.51
#